data_AF-A0ABC8S0P0-F1
#
_entry.id   AF-A0ABC8S0P0-F1
#
_cell.length_a   1.000
_cell.length_b   1.000
_cell.length_c   1.000
_cell.angle_alpha   90.00
_cell.angle_beta   90.00
_cell.angle_gamma   90.00
#
_symmetry.space_group_name_H-M   'P 1'
#
loop_
_entity.id
_entity.type
_entity.pdbx_description
1 polymer ?
#
loop_
_entity_poly.entity_id
_entity_poly.type
_entity_poly.pdbx_seq_one_letter_code
_entity_poly.pdbx_strand_id
1 'polypeptide(L)'
;MVFQSSAKRFKTYALLNKSSDLKDHLISIYISAAQFDAPPQYQVTQVCKGIDGASSGTDILDRIFAGMIAIRGNRSCYHMSQDYDPRLSDWGWQVCQQHHLLKRL
;
A
#
# COMPACT_ATOMS: atom_id res chain seq x y z
N MET A 1 -4.64 5.44 23.58
CA MET A 1 -3.28 4.86 23.52
C MET A 1 -3.07 3.87 22.37
N VAL A 2 -4.10 3.42 21.64
CA VAL A 2 -3.96 2.45 20.53
C VAL A 2 -3.26 3.03 19.28
N PHE A 3 -3.31 4.34 19.07
CA PHE A 3 -2.84 4.93 17.82
C PHE A 3 -1.32 5.18 17.73
N GLN A 4 -0.64 5.35 18.87
CA GLN A 4 0.83 5.50 18.90
C GLN A 4 1.55 4.17 18.64
N SER A 5 1.00 3.03 19.07
CA SER A 5 1.60 1.71 18.80
C SER A 5 1.57 1.38 17.30
N SER A 6 0.48 1.71 16.61
CA SER A 6 0.36 1.51 15.17
C SER A 6 1.35 2.37 14.37
N ALA A 7 1.51 3.65 14.70
CA ALA A 7 2.45 4.52 13.98
C ALA A 7 3.90 4.03 14.11
N LYS A 8 4.30 3.59 15.32
CA LYS A 8 5.63 3.04 15.56
C LYS A 8 5.85 1.71 14.82
N ARG A 9 4.83 0.85 14.83
CA ARG A 9 4.86 -0.47 14.20
C ARG A 9 5.04 -0.39 12.69
N PHE A 10 4.32 0.52 12.04
CA PHE A 10 4.40 0.74 10.59
C PHE A 10 5.43 1.82 10.20
N LYS A 11 6.21 2.32 11.17
CA LYS A 11 7.22 3.37 11.00
C LYS A 11 6.69 4.59 10.26
N THR A 12 5.54 5.15 10.65
CA THR A 12 4.89 6.23 9.88
C THR A 12 5.31 7.62 10.37
N TYR A 13 5.48 8.60 9.45
CA TYR A 13 5.89 9.97 9.79
C TYR A 13 4.83 10.73 10.62
N ALA A 14 3.55 10.50 10.33
CA ALA A 14 2.44 11.14 11.03
C ALA A 14 1.86 10.18 12.07
N LEU A 15 1.38 10.75 13.19
CA LEU A 15 0.49 10.03 14.07
C LEU A 15 -0.76 9.64 13.27
N LEU A 16 -1.08 8.35 13.31
CA LEU A 16 -2.37 7.85 12.85
C LEU A 16 -3.45 8.46 13.74
N ASN A 17 -4.35 9.25 13.17
CA ASN A 17 -5.47 9.79 13.94
C ASN A 17 -6.58 8.73 14.08
N LYS A 18 -6.69 7.86 13.08
CA LYS A 18 -7.67 6.76 13.03
C LYS A 18 -7.03 5.50 12.43
N SER A 19 -7.58 4.34 12.78
CA SER A 19 -7.21 3.07 12.16
C SER A 19 -7.57 3.01 10.67
N SER A 20 -8.57 3.81 10.25
CA SER A 20 -8.94 3.98 8.84
C SER A 20 -7.77 4.52 8.02
N ASP A 21 -7.01 5.47 8.55
CA ASP A 21 -5.94 6.14 7.79
C ASP A 21 -4.83 5.13 7.40
N LEU A 22 -4.47 4.24 8.33
CA LEU A 22 -3.54 3.15 8.07
C LEU A 22 -4.10 2.16 7.06
N LYS A 23 -5.38 1.79 7.22
CA LYS A 23 -6.05 0.85 6.32
C LYS A 23 -6.09 1.40 4.89
N ASP A 24 -6.47 2.65 4.71
CA ASP A 24 -6.59 3.30 3.41
C ASP A 24 -5.23 3.45 2.74
N HIS A 25 -4.18 3.77 3.51
CA HIS A 25 -2.81 3.82 3.03
C HIS A 25 -2.32 2.44 2.53
N LEU A 26 -2.52 1.38 3.33
CA LEU A 26 -2.17 0.01 2.94
C LEU A 26 -2.97 -0.42 1.69
N ILE A 27 -4.27 -0.15 1.64
CA ILE A 27 -5.11 -0.45 0.46
C ILE A 27 -4.54 0.22 -0.79
N SER A 28 -4.20 1.51 -0.72
CA SER A 28 -3.64 2.24 -1.85
C SER A 28 -2.34 1.59 -2.38
N ILE A 29 -1.46 1.16 -1.50
CA ILE A 29 -0.22 0.47 -1.87
C ILE A 29 -0.50 -0.86 -2.58
N TYR A 30 -1.44 -1.67 -2.07
CA TYR A 30 -1.76 -2.96 -2.66
C TYR A 30 -2.52 -2.83 -3.98
N ILE A 31 -3.39 -1.80 -4.13
CA ILE A 31 -4.01 -1.47 -5.42
C ILE A 31 -2.93 -1.09 -6.43
N SER A 32 -1.96 -0.27 -6.04
CA SER A 32 -0.82 0.10 -6.89
C SER A 32 -0.04 -1.14 -7.36
N ALA A 33 0.26 -2.06 -6.44
CA ALA A 33 0.96 -3.30 -6.77
C ALA A 33 0.20 -4.15 -7.80
N ALA A 34 -1.11 -4.29 -7.64
CA ALA A 34 -1.95 -5.03 -8.58
C ALA A 34 -2.04 -4.33 -9.94
N GLN A 35 -2.14 -3.00 -9.96
CA GLN A 35 -2.23 -2.21 -11.18
C GLN A 35 -0.95 -2.26 -12.02
N PHE A 36 0.22 -2.29 -11.37
CA PHE A 36 1.52 -2.30 -12.03
C PHE A 36 2.21 -3.67 -11.98
N ASP A 37 1.43 -4.76 -11.95
CA ASP A 37 1.95 -6.13 -11.97
C ASP A 37 2.41 -6.56 -13.36
N ALA A 38 3.47 -5.91 -13.85
CA ALA A 38 4.01 -6.12 -15.17
C ALA A 38 5.54 -6.26 -15.13
N PRO A 39 6.15 -6.91 -16.14
CA PRO A 39 7.60 -6.94 -16.27
C PRO A 39 8.20 -5.52 -16.32
N PRO A 40 9.41 -5.31 -15.77
CA PRO A 40 10.28 -6.31 -15.14
C PRO A 40 10.02 -6.48 -13.63
N GLN A 41 9.05 -5.75 -13.06
CA GLN A 41 8.93 -5.58 -11.61
C GLN A 41 8.05 -6.64 -10.96
N TYR A 42 6.96 -7.05 -11.61
CA TYR A 42 5.99 -8.04 -11.11
C TYR A 42 5.62 -7.77 -9.65
N GLN A 43 5.03 -6.60 -9.40
CA GLN A 43 4.86 -6.08 -8.04
C GLN A 43 4.04 -6.99 -7.13
N VAL A 44 3.03 -7.70 -7.65
CA VAL A 44 2.25 -8.66 -6.85
C VAL A 44 3.14 -9.81 -6.40
N THR A 45 4.00 -10.32 -7.29
CA THR A 45 4.95 -11.38 -6.95
C THR A 45 5.89 -10.94 -5.81
N GLN A 46 6.35 -9.68 -5.84
CA GLN A 46 7.22 -9.14 -4.80
C GLN A 46 6.48 -8.97 -3.46
N VAL A 47 5.23 -8.49 -3.50
CA VAL A 47 4.37 -8.41 -2.31
C VAL A 47 4.16 -9.80 -1.69
N CYS A 48 3.78 -10.80 -2.49
CA CYS A 48 3.58 -12.17 -2.01
C CYS A 48 4.84 -12.74 -1.37
N LYS A 49 6.02 -12.58 -2.00
CA LYS A 49 7.29 -13.00 -1.40
C LYS A 49 7.56 -12.35 -0.04
N GLY A 50 7.23 -11.07 0.13
CA GLY A 50 7.35 -10.37 1.41
C GLY A 50 6.43 -10.95 2.48
N ILE A 51 5.18 -11.26 2.12
CA ILE A 51 4.17 -11.84 3.02
C ILE A 51 4.54 -13.27 3.42
N ASP A 52 4.92 -14.10 2.44
CA ASP A 52 5.20 -15.52 2.62
C ASP A 52 6.57 -15.74 3.28
N GLY A 53 7.51 -14.82 3.08
CA GLY A 53 8.83 -14.82 3.71
C GLY A 53 8.82 -14.45 5.20
N ALA A 54 7.69 -14.00 5.75
CA ALA A 54 7.57 -13.71 7.17
C ALA A 54 7.60 -14.99 8.02
N SER A 55 8.28 -14.93 9.17
CA SER A 55 8.45 -16.10 10.05
C SER A 55 7.11 -16.66 10.53
N SER A 56 7.12 -17.96 10.86
CA SER A 56 5.94 -18.60 11.47
C SER A 56 5.59 -17.89 12.79
N GLY A 57 4.31 -17.59 12.99
CA GLY A 57 3.84 -16.82 14.15
C GLY A 57 3.88 -15.30 13.99
N THR A 58 4.44 -14.74 12.90
CA THR A 58 4.26 -13.32 12.57
C THR A 58 2.78 -13.03 12.34
N ASP A 59 2.23 -12.04 13.04
CA ASP A 59 0.83 -11.70 12.91
C ASP A 59 0.53 -10.99 11.58
N ILE A 60 -0.76 -10.96 11.23
CA ILE A 60 -1.22 -10.53 9.92
C ILE A 60 -0.81 -9.10 9.56
N LEU A 61 -0.74 -8.18 10.53
CA LEU A 61 -0.39 -6.79 10.26
C LEU A 61 1.10 -6.65 9.93
N ASP A 62 1.97 -7.42 10.58
CA ASP A 62 3.40 -7.45 10.26
C ASP A 62 3.68 -8.15 8.93
N ARG A 63 2.89 -9.16 8.57
CA ARG A 63 2.93 -9.79 7.23
C ARG A 63 2.54 -8.79 6.14
N ILE A 64 1.45 -8.06 6.35
CA ILE A 64 1.00 -7.01 5.41
C ILE A 64 2.07 -5.92 5.28
N PHE A 65 2.70 -5.54 6.39
CA PHE A 65 3.81 -4.59 6.36
C PHE A 65 5.00 -5.15 5.59
N ALA A 66 5.40 -6.41 5.80
CA ALA A 66 6.47 -7.05 5.04
C ALA A 66 6.21 -7.05 3.52
N GLY A 67 4.96 -7.28 3.09
CA GLY A 67 4.54 -7.12 1.69
C GLY A 67 4.73 -5.70 1.15
N MET A 68 4.36 -4.68 1.94
CA MET A 68 4.63 -3.27 1.59
C MET A 68 6.13 -2.98 1.49
N ILE A 69 6.94 -3.46 2.44
CA ILE A 69 8.40 -3.28 2.45
C ILE A 69 9.02 -3.86 1.17
N ALA A 70 8.52 -4.99 0.68
CA ALA A 70 9.07 -5.67 -0.50
C ALA A 70 9.02 -4.81 -1.78
N ILE A 71 8.07 -3.89 -1.89
CA ILE A 71 7.94 -2.99 -3.06
C ILE A 71 8.37 -1.55 -2.80
N ARG A 72 8.25 -1.05 -1.56
CA ARG A 72 8.66 0.32 -1.18
C ARG A 72 10.12 0.42 -0.73
N GLY A 73 10.76 -0.73 -0.46
CA GLY A 73 12.07 -0.84 0.18
C GLY A 73 11.99 -0.60 1.70
N ASN A 74 12.97 -1.11 2.46
CA ASN A 74 13.03 -0.92 3.92
C ASN A 74 13.55 0.48 4.27
N ARG A 75 12.70 1.31 4.86
CA ARG A 75 12.98 2.69 5.25
C ARG A 75 12.88 2.82 6.76
N SER A 76 13.55 3.84 7.30
CA SER A 76 13.45 4.21 8.72
C SER A 76 12.07 4.80 9.04
N CYS A 77 11.41 5.42 8.05
CA CYS A 77 10.09 6.01 8.18
C CYS A 77 9.35 6.06 6.83
N TYR A 78 8.03 5.88 6.84
CA TYR A 78 7.12 5.93 5.69
C TYR A 78 6.17 7.10 5.81
N HIS A 79 6.07 7.86 4.73
CA HIS A 79 5.14 8.95 4.68
C HIS A 79 3.79 8.39 4.23
N MET A 80 2.76 8.61 5.04
CA MET A 80 1.41 8.05 4.78
C MET A 80 0.55 8.94 3.90
N SER A 81 0.92 10.23 3.75
CA SER A 81 0.35 11.01 2.66
C SER A 81 0.63 10.25 1.37
N GLN A 82 -0.21 10.47 0.36
CA GLN A 82 0.09 10.01 -0.99
C GLN A 82 1.39 10.70 -1.39
N ASP A 83 2.53 10.11 -1.02
CA ASP A 83 3.82 10.36 -1.66
C ASP A 83 3.46 10.35 -3.12
N TYR A 84 3.66 11.49 -3.79
CA TYR A 84 3.37 11.63 -5.20
C TYR A 84 4.09 10.50 -5.92
N ASP A 85 3.34 9.42 -6.18
CA ASP A 85 3.72 8.35 -7.06
C ASP A 85 3.18 8.84 -8.40
N PRO A 86 4.03 9.28 -9.34
CA PRO A 86 3.57 9.76 -10.63
C PRO A 86 2.62 8.75 -11.32
N ARG A 87 2.81 7.47 -10.99
CA ARG A 87 1.98 6.34 -11.42
C ARG A 87 0.58 6.33 -10.80
N LEU A 88 0.41 6.81 -9.57
CA LEU A 88 -0.90 6.94 -8.91
C LEU A 88 -1.59 8.28 -9.23
N SER A 89 -0.84 9.35 -9.56
CA SER A 89 -1.47 10.62 -9.99
C SER A 89 -2.18 10.50 -11.33
N ASP A 90 -1.74 9.57 -12.18
CA ASP A 90 -2.42 9.20 -13.43
C ASP A 90 -3.77 8.50 -13.20
N TRP A 91 -4.05 8.01 -11.99
CA TRP A 91 -5.36 7.43 -11.68
C TRP A 91 -6.48 8.46 -11.70
N GLY A 92 -6.19 9.71 -11.30
CA GLY A 92 -7.17 10.80 -11.28
C GLY A 92 -7.80 11.08 -12.66
N TRP A 93 -7.04 10.91 -13.74
CA TRP A 93 -7.59 11.02 -15.10
C TRP A 93 -8.33 9.76 -15.54
N GLN A 94 -7.88 8.57 -15.12
CA GLN A 94 -8.54 7.30 -15.49
C GLN A 94 -9.96 7.18 -14.92
N VAL A 95 -10.18 7.65 -13.69
CA VAL A 95 -11.52 7.65 -13.07
C VAL A 95 -12.52 8.48 -13.88
N CYS A 96 -12.08 9.56 -14.53
CA CYS A 96 -12.95 10.42 -15.34
C CYS A 96 -13.27 9.84 -16.73
N GLN A 97 -12.42 8.98 -17.30
CA GLN A 97 -12.69 8.35 -18.60
C GLN A 97 -13.63 7.14 -18.48
N GLN A 98 -13.71 6.52 -17.30
CA GLN A 98 -14.51 5.31 -17.07
C GLN A 98 -15.96 5.57 -16.65
N HIS A 99 -16.38 6.83 -16.49
CA HIS A 99 -17.82 7.16 -16.29
C HIS A 99 -18.61 7.20 -17.62
N HIS A 100 -17.96 7.01 -18.77
CA HIS A 100 -18.62 6.93 -20.08
C HIS A 100 -18.97 5.50 -20.52
N LEU A 101 -18.38 4.45 -19.92
CA LEU A 101 -18.69 3.07 -20.29
C LEU A 101 -19.94 2.50 -19.58
N LEU A 102 -20.42 3.14 -18.51
CA LEU A 102 -21.68 2.79 -17.83
C LEU A 102 -22.92 3.48 -18.42
N LYS A 103 -22.79 4.25 -19.51
CA LYS A 103 -23.93 4.82 -20.27
C LYS A 103 -24.27 4.04 -21.54
N ARG A 104 -23.72 2.83 -21.73
CA ARG A 104 -24.08 1.90 -22.82
C ARG A 104 -24.50 0.52 -22.31
N LEU A 105 -25.28 0.50 -21.24
CA LEU A 105 -26.20 -0.60 -20.92
C LEU A 105 -27.60 -0.01 -20.77
#